data_AF-A0A936LSV1-F1
#
_entry.id   AF-A0A936LSV1-F1
#
_cell.length_a   1.000
_cell.length_b   1.000
_cell.length_c   1.000
_cell.angle_alpha   90.00
_cell.angle_beta   90.00
_cell.angle_gamma   90.00
#
_symmetry.space_group_name_H-M   'P 1'
#
loop_
_entity.id
_entity.type
_entity.pdbx_description
1 polymer ?
#
loop_
_entity_poly.entity_id
_entity_poly.type
_entity_poly.pdbx_seq_one_letter_code
_entity_poly.pdbx_strand_id
1 'polypeptide(L)'
;MPDGQLGQAYGPVAIGVGGGAPPFTFELVDTYCESDLGSADFALVGTPRNWRGSNTYYGYELPFAFPFYGQSFGQAIVGVDGWINFGPVVGSTWDNSTTGLAGNLRIAPLWDNLRTDVPGCDIFVDESAPGQVTIRWRAVTHIGLLAVNVSATLHADGRIRLAYGDGNTGLTPTVGVAAGDDVRYTLSVYDGLATLTGVNSVELQRSELPAGIVLAADGLLSGTPTQAGRYRAMIRVRDALERTDSRTLPLWIRSGVYGDSDGDGDCDLDDLLALLVCWAMPAPDASCLDAFDVNSDGAINVRELAALQAAFTGPVP
;
A
#
# COMPACT_ATOMS: atom_id res chain seq x y z
N MET A 1 -9.47 9.83 11.09
CA MET A 1 -9.12 11.21 10.69
C MET A 1 -10.23 11.68 9.77
N PRO A 2 -10.59 12.98 9.78
CA PRO A 2 -11.50 13.49 8.76
C PRO A 2 -10.83 13.39 7.39
N ASP A 3 -11.65 13.17 6.36
CA ASP A 3 -11.22 13.26 4.97
C ASP A 3 -10.81 14.69 4.63
N GLY A 4 -9.92 14.83 3.65
CA GLY A 4 -9.52 16.12 3.09
C GLY A 4 -10.03 16.30 1.67
N GLN A 5 -9.92 17.53 1.17
CA GLN A 5 -10.32 17.87 -0.19
C GLN A 5 -9.15 18.51 -0.94
N LEU A 6 -8.96 18.10 -2.19
CA LEU A 6 -7.99 18.67 -3.11
C LEU A 6 -8.12 20.20 -3.18
N GLY A 7 -7.02 20.90 -2.95
CA GLY A 7 -6.96 22.36 -3.04
C GLY A 7 -7.54 23.12 -1.85
N GLN A 8 -8.16 22.45 -0.87
CA GLN A 8 -8.73 23.10 0.32
C GLN A 8 -7.81 22.99 1.54
N ALA A 9 -7.96 23.91 2.49
CA ALA A 9 -7.24 23.82 3.75
C ALA A 9 -7.66 22.55 4.52
N TYR A 10 -6.69 21.74 4.91
CA TYR A 10 -6.83 20.60 5.79
C TYR A 10 -6.26 20.95 7.16
N GLY A 11 -7.03 20.68 8.22
CA GLY A 11 -6.60 20.87 9.60
C GLY A 11 -6.61 22.32 10.12
N PRO A 12 -6.08 22.55 11.33
CA PRO A 12 -5.28 21.61 12.12
C PRO A 12 -6.08 20.42 12.65
N VAL A 13 -5.60 19.20 12.39
CA VAL A 13 -6.15 17.94 12.92
C VAL A 13 -5.11 17.33 13.88
N ALA A 14 -5.47 17.20 15.16
CA ALA A 14 -4.60 16.57 16.16
C ALA A 14 -4.70 15.04 16.11
N ILE A 15 -3.56 14.36 16.15
CA ILE A 15 -3.50 12.92 16.37
C ILE A 15 -3.73 12.62 17.85
N GLY A 16 -4.83 11.93 18.17
CA GLY A 16 -5.14 11.51 19.53
C GLY A 16 -4.20 10.41 20.04
N VAL A 17 -3.79 10.50 21.30
CA VAL A 17 -2.96 9.48 21.99
C VAL A 17 -3.77 8.91 23.15
N GLY A 18 -3.87 7.57 23.23
CA GLY A 18 -4.69 6.89 24.24
C GLY A 18 -4.08 6.77 25.64
N GLY A 19 -2.81 7.19 25.81
CA GLY A 19 -2.08 7.15 27.07
C GLY A 19 -0.59 7.45 26.89
N GLY A 20 0.16 7.59 27.99
CA GLY A 20 1.59 7.92 27.96
C GLY A 20 1.93 9.19 28.73
N ALA A 21 3.22 9.53 28.81
CA ALA A 21 3.71 10.70 29.54
C ALA A 21 3.96 11.88 28.59
N PRO A 22 3.19 12.98 28.65
CA PRO A 22 3.46 14.15 27.81
C PRO A 22 4.79 14.85 28.21
N PRO A 23 5.41 15.63 27.30
CA PRO A 23 4.97 15.91 25.93
C PRO A 23 5.13 14.71 24.99
N PHE A 24 4.31 14.69 23.94
CA PHE A 24 4.40 13.73 22.85
C PHE A 24 5.11 14.36 21.66
N THR A 25 5.89 13.55 20.95
CA THR A 25 6.50 13.93 19.67
C THR A 25 6.09 12.95 18.59
N PHE A 26 5.76 13.46 17.41
CA PHE A 26 5.23 12.67 16.29
C PHE A 26 6.14 12.78 15.08
N GLU A 27 6.22 11.69 14.32
CA GLU A 27 6.95 11.64 13.06
C GLU A 27 6.30 10.67 12.07
N LEU A 28 6.41 10.98 10.78
CA LEU A 28 6.08 10.05 9.72
C LEU A 28 7.20 9.02 9.61
N VAL A 29 6.84 7.74 9.68
CA VAL A 29 7.78 6.64 9.49
C VAL A 29 7.91 6.38 7.98
N ASP A 30 9.13 6.51 7.46
CA ASP A 30 9.44 6.12 6.08
C ASP A 30 9.55 4.60 5.98
N THR A 31 8.43 3.97 5.64
CA THR A 31 8.27 2.52 5.53
C THR A 31 7.15 2.17 4.55
N TYR A 32 6.71 0.92 4.49
CA TYR A 32 5.52 0.51 3.73
C TYR A 32 4.39 0.08 4.66
N CYS A 33 3.16 0.41 4.28
CA CYS A 33 1.93 -0.05 4.89
C CYS A 33 1.36 -1.21 4.08
N GLU A 34 1.05 -2.32 4.73
CA GLU A 34 0.40 -3.47 4.11
C GLU A 34 -1.14 -3.36 4.20
N SER A 35 -1.83 -3.77 3.14
CA SER A 35 -3.27 -4.00 3.15
C SER A 35 -3.62 -5.31 2.48
N ASP A 36 -4.54 -6.05 3.11
CA ASP A 36 -5.20 -7.23 2.55
C ASP A 36 -6.20 -6.80 1.46
N LEU A 37 -6.14 -7.43 0.29
CA LEU A 37 -7.01 -7.14 -0.86
C LEU A 37 -8.33 -7.95 -0.84
N GLY A 38 -8.55 -8.79 0.16
CA GLY A 38 -9.78 -9.55 0.38
C GLY A 38 -10.00 -10.70 -0.60
N SER A 39 -9.05 -10.97 -1.48
CA SER A 39 -9.13 -12.01 -2.51
C SER A 39 -7.76 -12.60 -2.84
N ALA A 40 -7.75 -13.89 -3.21
CA ALA A 40 -6.57 -14.59 -3.70
C ALA A 40 -6.44 -14.35 -5.22
N ASP A 41 -5.49 -13.50 -5.57
CA ASP A 41 -5.56 -12.73 -6.79
C ASP A 41 -4.30 -13.04 -7.64
N PHE A 42 -3.92 -14.32 -7.66
CA PHE A 42 -2.74 -14.85 -8.36
C PHE A 42 -3.09 -15.30 -9.78
N ALA A 43 -2.25 -14.95 -10.76
CA ALA A 43 -2.47 -15.31 -12.16
C ALA A 43 -1.22 -15.96 -12.78
N LEU A 44 -1.43 -16.95 -13.65
CA LEU A 44 -0.36 -17.62 -14.40
C LEU A 44 0.06 -16.80 -15.64
N VAL A 45 0.50 -15.57 -15.41
CA VAL A 45 0.90 -14.61 -16.45
C VAL A 45 2.41 -14.63 -16.72
N GLY A 46 2.81 -13.92 -17.77
CA GLY A 46 4.21 -13.64 -18.09
C GLY A 46 4.87 -14.66 -18.99
N THR A 47 5.99 -14.25 -19.59
CA THR A 47 6.82 -15.08 -20.48
C THR A 47 8.00 -15.67 -19.67
N PRO A 48 8.33 -16.96 -19.82
CA PRO A 48 9.48 -17.57 -19.16
C PRO A 48 10.78 -16.87 -19.57
N ARG A 49 11.65 -16.59 -18.59
CA ARG A 49 12.93 -15.91 -18.82
C ARG A 49 14.12 -16.85 -18.94
N ASN A 50 13.91 -18.16 -18.74
CA ASN A 50 14.97 -19.14 -18.58
C ASN A 50 15.94 -18.76 -17.44
N TRP A 51 15.39 -18.19 -16.37
CA TRP A 51 16.12 -17.82 -15.15
C TRP A 51 16.06 -19.00 -14.19
N ARG A 52 16.81 -20.02 -14.56
CA ARG A 52 16.77 -21.35 -13.96
C ARG A 52 18.06 -21.61 -13.18
N GLY A 53 17.93 -21.90 -11.89
CA GLY A 53 19.08 -22.18 -11.03
C GLY A 53 18.68 -22.45 -9.58
N SER A 54 19.69 -22.55 -8.72
CA SER A 54 19.56 -22.52 -7.27
C SER A 54 20.61 -21.55 -6.73
N ASN A 55 20.24 -20.68 -5.79
CA ASN A 55 21.13 -19.69 -5.17
C ASN A 55 21.77 -18.74 -6.20
N THR A 56 21.03 -18.42 -7.27
CA THR A 56 21.46 -17.55 -8.37
C THR A 56 20.49 -16.39 -8.53
N TYR A 57 20.91 -15.36 -9.25
CA TYR A 57 20.08 -14.19 -9.52
C TYR A 57 20.42 -13.60 -10.88
N TYR A 58 19.51 -12.79 -11.41
CA TYR A 58 19.58 -12.25 -12.76
C TYR A 58 19.29 -10.75 -12.75
N GLY A 59 20.03 -9.98 -13.55
CA GLY A 59 19.72 -8.58 -13.79
C GLY A 59 18.45 -8.43 -14.63
N TYR A 60 17.67 -7.40 -14.34
CA TYR A 60 16.43 -7.10 -15.03
C TYR A 60 16.29 -5.59 -15.24
N GLU A 61 16.06 -5.17 -16.49
CA GLU A 61 15.73 -3.78 -16.81
C GLU A 61 14.24 -3.59 -16.64
N LEU A 62 13.86 -2.61 -15.82
CA LEU A 62 12.46 -2.32 -15.55
C LEU A 62 11.85 -1.53 -16.71
N PRO A 63 10.57 -1.77 -17.06
CA PRO A 63 9.89 -1.05 -18.14
C PRO A 63 9.56 0.41 -17.77
N PHE A 64 9.76 0.80 -16.51
CA PHE A 64 9.61 2.15 -16.00
C PHE A 64 10.54 2.37 -14.80
N ALA A 65 10.75 3.63 -14.43
CA ALA A 65 11.52 3.97 -13.24
C ALA A 65 10.68 3.72 -11.98
N PHE A 66 10.93 2.63 -11.27
CA PHE A 66 10.17 2.21 -10.11
C PHE A 66 10.58 3.01 -8.86
N PRO A 67 9.66 3.74 -8.21
CA PRO A 67 9.97 4.45 -6.97
C PRO A 67 9.97 3.48 -5.79
N PHE A 68 11.07 3.45 -5.02
CA PHE A 68 11.23 2.59 -3.85
C PHE A 68 12.11 3.27 -2.78
N TYR A 69 11.58 3.43 -1.55
CA TYR A 69 12.27 4.10 -0.43
C TYR A 69 12.89 5.47 -0.78
N GLY A 70 12.13 6.31 -1.49
CA GLY A 70 12.54 7.66 -1.87
C GLY A 70 13.56 7.74 -3.02
N GLN A 71 13.93 6.61 -3.62
CA GLN A 71 14.79 6.51 -4.79
C GLN A 71 14.00 5.99 -5.99
N SER A 72 14.56 6.12 -7.19
CA SER A 72 13.93 5.64 -8.43
C SER A 72 14.88 4.69 -9.17
N PHE A 73 14.37 3.53 -9.58
CA PHE A 73 15.17 2.44 -10.13
C PHE A 73 14.70 2.05 -11.52
N GLY A 74 15.61 2.08 -12.51
CA GLY A 74 15.38 1.52 -13.85
C GLY A 74 15.86 0.06 -13.99
N GLN A 75 16.48 -0.49 -12.95
CA GLN A 75 17.02 -1.85 -12.95
C GLN A 75 16.77 -2.52 -11.60
N ALA A 76 16.59 -3.83 -11.64
CA ALA A 76 16.44 -4.69 -10.48
C ALA A 76 17.30 -5.96 -10.65
N ILE A 77 17.50 -6.68 -9.55
CA ILE A 77 18.10 -8.01 -9.54
C ILE A 77 17.05 -8.99 -9.00
N VAL A 78 16.76 -10.04 -9.76
CA VAL A 78 15.74 -11.03 -9.39
C VAL A 78 16.41 -12.33 -8.97
N GLY A 79 16.21 -12.74 -7.72
CA GLY A 79 16.74 -13.97 -7.16
C GLY A 79 15.84 -15.17 -7.41
N VAL A 80 16.43 -16.34 -7.66
CA VAL A 80 15.67 -17.60 -7.79
C VAL A 80 14.96 -17.98 -6.49
N ASP A 81 15.50 -17.51 -5.37
CA ASP A 81 15.03 -17.73 -4.00
C ASP A 81 13.81 -16.87 -3.61
N GLY A 82 13.17 -16.18 -4.56
CA GLY A 82 11.89 -15.48 -4.34
C GLY A 82 12.01 -14.06 -3.79
N TRP A 83 13.00 -13.30 -4.28
CA TRP A 83 13.20 -11.88 -3.94
C TRP A 83 13.62 -11.03 -5.14
N ILE A 84 13.43 -9.72 -5.01
CA ILE A 84 13.83 -8.67 -5.95
C ILE A 84 14.68 -7.66 -5.16
N ASN A 85 15.88 -7.34 -5.65
CA ASN A 85 16.81 -6.41 -5.01
C ASN A 85 17.06 -5.20 -5.90
N PHE A 86 17.30 -4.05 -5.28
CA PHE A 86 17.68 -2.82 -5.97
C PHE A 86 19.07 -2.43 -5.50
N GLY A 87 20.07 -2.58 -6.37
CA GLY A 87 21.47 -2.40 -6.02
C GLY A 87 22.16 -3.68 -5.52
N PRO A 88 23.35 -3.55 -4.91
CA PRO A 88 24.19 -4.70 -4.55
C PRO A 88 23.48 -5.69 -3.62
N VAL A 89 23.69 -6.98 -3.87
CA VAL A 89 23.22 -8.05 -2.99
C VAL A 89 24.25 -8.26 -1.89
N VAL A 90 23.82 -8.13 -0.64
CA VAL A 90 24.66 -8.30 0.55
C VAL A 90 24.23 -9.54 1.32
N GLY A 91 25.19 -10.34 1.78
CA GLY A 91 24.93 -11.54 2.57
C GLY A 91 24.39 -12.70 1.74
N SER A 92 23.55 -13.53 2.38
CA SER A 92 23.03 -14.75 1.75
C SER A 92 21.93 -14.46 0.72
N THR A 93 21.89 -15.27 -0.33
CA THR A 93 20.82 -15.25 -1.35
C THR A 93 19.70 -16.25 -1.05
N TRP A 94 20.00 -17.30 -0.27
CA TRP A 94 19.11 -18.46 -0.05
C TRP A 94 18.73 -18.66 1.43
N ASP A 95 19.53 -18.14 2.36
CA ASP A 95 19.27 -18.22 3.79
C ASP A 95 18.46 -17.00 4.22
N ASN A 96 17.15 -17.16 4.21
CA ASN A 96 16.24 -16.07 4.49
C ASN A 96 16.23 -15.71 5.98
N SER A 97 16.18 -14.41 6.26
CA SER A 97 16.08 -13.91 7.61
C SER A 97 15.61 -12.45 7.60
N THR A 98 15.01 -12.00 8.71
CA THR A 98 14.68 -10.59 8.90
C THR A 98 15.90 -9.69 8.76
N THR A 99 17.06 -10.10 9.31
CA THR A 99 18.32 -9.35 9.17
C THR A 99 18.78 -9.29 7.72
N GLY A 100 18.74 -10.41 7.00
CA GLY A 100 19.10 -10.47 5.59
C GLY A 100 18.17 -9.60 4.72
N LEU A 101 16.89 -9.51 5.07
CA LEU A 101 15.94 -8.61 4.43
C LEU A 101 16.32 -7.16 4.74
N ALA A 102 16.44 -6.79 6.01
CA ALA A 102 16.68 -5.41 6.46
C ALA A 102 17.97 -4.80 5.90
N GLY A 103 19.03 -5.60 5.74
CA GLY A 103 20.32 -5.18 5.19
C GLY A 103 20.38 -5.09 3.67
N ASN A 104 19.29 -5.45 2.96
CA ASN A 104 19.21 -5.34 1.51
C ASN A 104 18.05 -4.41 1.10
N LEU A 105 18.26 -3.57 0.07
CA LEU A 105 17.18 -2.81 -0.53
C LEU A 105 16.33 -3.77 -1.39
N ARG A 106 15.36 -4.42 -0.75
CA ARG A 106 14.75 -5.68 -1.21
C ARG A 106 13.24 -5.69 -1.09
N ILE A 107 12.60 -6.37 -2.04
CA ILE A 107 11.23 -6.86 -1.97
C ILE A 107 11.31 -8.39 -1.93
N ALA A 108 10.75 -9.00 -0.90
CA ALA A 108 10.67 -10.45 -0.73
C ALA A 108 9.20 -10.88 -0.71
N PRO A 109 8.60 -11.22 -1.86
CA PRO A 109 7.25 -11.77 -1.91
C PRO A 109 7.12 -13.09 -1.15
N LEU A 110 8.20 -13.88 -1.18
CA LEU A 110 8.40 -15.12 -0.46
C LEU A 110 9.88 -15.49 -0.62
N TRP A 111 10.74 -14.98 0.27
CA TRP A 111 12.14 -15.38 0.27
C TRP A 111 12.33 -16.64 1.12
N ASP A 112 12.74 -17.73 0.49
CA ASP A 112 13.09 -19.00 1.14
C ASP A 112 14.19 -19.68 0.31
N ASN A 113 14.68 -20.85 0.71
CA ASN A 113 15.64 -21.61 -0.07
C ASN A 113 14.92 -22.35 -1.22
N LEU A 114 14.92 -21.74 -2.41
CA LEU A 114 14.16 -22.22 -3.57
C LEU A 114 15.08 -22.60 -4.74
N ARG A 115 14.49 -23.25 -5.74
CA ARG A 115 15.15 -23.53 -7.02
C ARG A 115 14.18 -23.53 -8.19
N THR A 116 14.68 -23.13 -9.35
CA THR A 116 13.93 -23.03 -10.62
C THR A 116 14.52 -23.90 -11.73
N ASP A 117 15.60 -24.64 -11.47
CA ASP A 117 16.27 -25.56 -12.41
C ASP A 117 15.61 -26.94 -12.54
N VAL A 118 14.45 -27.15 -11.90
CA VAL A 118 13.62 -28.36 -12.02
C VAL A 118 12.71 -28.27 -13.26
N PRO A 119 12.38 -29.37 -13.97
CA PRO A 119 11.51 -29.33 -15.14
C PRO A 119 10.19 -28.60 -14.89
N GLY A 120 9.84 -27.68 -15.78
CA GLY A 120 8.61 -26.87 -15.69
C GLY A 120 8.71 -25.65 -14.75
N CYS A 121 9.79 -25.51 -13.97
CA CYS A 121 10.05 -24.33 -13.14
C CYS A 121 10.82 -23.25 -13.93
N ASP A 122 10.48 -21.99 -13.66
CA ASP A 122 11.12 -20.80 -14.19
C ASP A 122 10.63 -19.55 -13.43
N ILE A 123 11.25 -18.41 -13.72
CA ILE A 123 10.73 -17.08 -13.41
C ILE A 123 10.11 -16.50 -14.68
N PHE A 124 8.92 -15.97 -14.54
CA PHE A 124 8.12 -15.39 -15.61
C PHE A 124 8.00 -13.89 -15.38
N VAL A 125 8.04 -13.13 -16.46
CA VAL A 125 7.86 -11.66 -16.42
C VAL A 125 6.71 -11.29 -17.34
N ASP A 126 5.74 -10.56 -16.80
CA ASP A 126 4.62 -9.97 -17.53
C ASP A 126 4.73 -8.44 -17.52
N GLU A 127 4.77 -7.86 -18.72
CA GLU A 127 4.82 -6.41 -18.96
C GLU A 127 3.66 -5.98 -19.87
N SER A 128 2.63 -6.84 -20.01
CA SER A 128 1.53 -6.62 -20.94
C SER A 128 0.63 -5.45 -20.54
N ALA A 129 0.56 -5.13 -19.24
CA ALA A 129 -0.20 -4.02 -18.71
C ALA A 129 0.71 -2.77 -18.52
N PRO A 130 0.33 -1.60 -19.07
CA PRO A 130 1.13 -0.40 -18.95
C PRO A 130 1.25 0.06 -17.49
N GLY A 131 2.42 0.57 -17.11
CA GLY A 131 2.65 1.10 -15.76
C GLY A 131 2.73 0.02 -14.67
N GLN A 132 2.82 -1.26 -15.02
CA GLN A 132 3.12 -2.32 -14.07
C GLN A 132 3.98 -3.42 -14.68
N VAL A 133 4.65 -4.19 -13.83
CA VAL A 133 5.35 -5.42 -14.20
C VAL A 133 5.09 -6.49 -13.15
N THR A 134 4.74 -7.69 -13.58
CA THR A 134 4.60 -8.85 -12.68
C THR A 134 5.77 -9.81 -12.87
N ILE A 135 6.52 -10.05 -11.79
CA ILE A 135 7.54 -11.10 -11.71
C ILE A 135 6.92 -12.27 -10.94
N ARG A 136 6.85 -13.44 -11.57
CA ARG A 136 6.22 -14.63 -11.02
C ARG A 136 7.19 -15.79 -10.97
N TRP A 137 7.35 -16.38 -9.80
CA TRP A 137 8.11 -17.59 -9.59
C TRP A 137 7.19 -18.79 -9.71
N ARG A 138 7.55 -19.73 -10.58
CA ARG A 138 7.14 -21.12 -10.47
C ARG A 138 8.39 -21.90 -10.08
N ALA A 139 8.52 -22.17 -8.80
CA ALA A 139 9.70 -22.76 -8.19
C ALA A 139 9.31 -24.00 -7.39
N VAL A 140 10.32 -24.63 -6.81
CA VAL A 140 10.14 -25.59 -5.73
C VAL A 140 11.09 -25.28 -4.58
N THR A 141 10.75 -25.73 -3.38
CA THR A 141 11.70 -25.71 -2.26
C THR A 141 12.95 -26.52 -2.61
N HIS A 142 14.10 -26.08 -2.12
CA HIS A 142 15.38 -26.75 -2.41
C HIS A 142 15.38 -28.20 -1.94
N ILE A 143 14.81 -28.44 -0.75
CA ILE A 143 14.64 -29.76 -0.14
C ILE A 143 13.16 -30.17 -0.26
N GLY A 144 12.91 -31.42 -0.64
CA GLY A 144 11.57 -31.98 -0.76
C GLY A 144 10.83 -31.61 -2.06
N LEU A 145 11.31 -30.61 -2.80
CA LEU A 145 10.77 -30.18 -4.10
C LEU A 145 9.26 -29.84 -4.03
N LEU A 146 8.81 -29.22 -2.94
CA LEU A 146 7.43 -28.78 -2.78
C LEU A 146 7.17 -27.59 -3.67
N ALA A 147 6.02 -27.56 -4.34
CA ALA A 147 5.67 -26.50 -5.30
C ALA A 147 5.55 -25.13 -4.62
N VAL A 148 6.15 -24.12 -5.23
CA VAL A 148 6.08 -22.71 -4.81
C VAL A 148 5.64 -21.86 -5.99
N ASN A 149 4.52 -21.15 -5.82
CA ASN A 149 3.95 -20.25 -6.82
C ASN A 149 3.64 -18.91 -6.16
N VAL A 150 4.42 -17.89 -6.48
CA VAL A 150 4.31 -16.55 -5.90
C VAL A 150 4.60 -15.51 -6.98
N SER A 151 4.02 -14.33 -6.85
CA SER A 151 4.33 -13.19 -7.71
C SER A 151 4.43 -11.89 -6.94
N ALA A 152 5.31 -11.00 -7.41
CA ALA A 152 5.29 -9.58 -7.09
C ALA A 152 4.89 -8.79 -8.34
N THR A 153 3.91 -7.91 -8.21
CA THR A 153 3.61 -6.89 -9.21
C THR A 153 4.10 -5.54 -8.71
N LEU A 154 5.00 -4.92 -9.46
CA LEU A 154 5.48 -3.57 -9.21
C LEU A 154 4.67 -2.61 -10.07
N HIS A 155 4.11 -1.57 -9.46
CA HIS A 155 3.39 -0.51 -10.16
C HIS A 155 4.28 0.73 -10.28
N ALA A 156 4.11 1.50 -11.36
CA ALA A 156 4.89 2.72 -11.62
C ALA A 156 4.68 3.82 -10.57
N ASP A 157 3.60 3.73 -9.79
CA ASP A 157 3.31 4.60 -8.64
C ASP A 157 3.99 4.14 -7.34
N GLY A 158 4.74 3.03 -7.35
CA GLY A 158 5.45 2.50 -6.19
C GLY A 158 4.67 1.48 -5.37
N ARG A 159 3.41 1.18 -5.72
CA ARG A 159 2.68 0.08 -5.09
C ARG A 159 3.31 -1.25 -5.47
N ILE A 160 3.31 -2.18 -4.51
CA ILE A 160 3.83 -3.53 -4.66
C ILE A 160 2.73 -4.48 -4.24
N ARG A 161 2.25 -5.32 -5.17
CA ARG A 161 1.28 -6.36 -4.87
C ARG A 161 1.96 -7.72 -4.78
N LEU A 162 1.71 -8.44 -3.70
CA LEU A 162 2.14 -9.82 -3.50
C LEU A 162 0.94 -10.74 -3.67
N ALA A 163 1.09 -11.81 -4.45
CA ALA A 163 0.03 -12.79 -4.67
C ALA A 163 0.59 -14.21 -4.64
N TYR A 164 -0.23 -15.15 -4.14
CA TYR A 164 0.16 -16.52 -3.83
C TYR A 164 -0.75 -17.50 -4.57
N GLY A 165 -0.15 -18.39 -5.35
CA GLY A 165 -0.86 -19.43 -6.08
C GLY A 165 -0.92 -20.76 -5.32
N ASP A 166 -1.25 -21.82 -6.06
CA ASP A 166 -1.26 -23.19 -5.52
C ASP A 166 0.12 -23.63 -5.00
N GLY A 167 0.13 -24.52 -4.00
CA GLY A 167 1.36 -24.93 -3.31
C GLY A 167 1.70 -23.99 -2.16
N ASN A 168 2.96 -23.59 -2.03
CA ASN A 168 3.48 -22.73 -0.96
C ASN A 168 3.32 -23.37 0.43
N THR A 169 3.77 -24.62 0.59
CA THR A 169 3.71 -25.37 1.86
C THR A 169 5.10 -25.85 2.28
N GLY A 170 5.27 -26.09 3.59
CA GLY A 170 6.55 -26.55 4.14
C GLY A 170 7.63 -25.47 4.08
N LEU A 171 7.23 -24.22 4.24
CA LEU A 171 8.07 -23.04 4.11
C LEU A 171 8.54 -22.54 5.49
N THR A 172 9.56 -21.69 5.46
CA THR A 172 9.93 -20.80 6.57
C THR A 172 10.28 -19.44 5.99
N PRO A 173 9.37 -18.77 5.27
CA PRO A 173 9.75 -17.70 4.36
C PRO A 173 9.96 -16.39 5.10
N THR A 174 10.84 -15.55 4.58
CA THR A 174 10.86 -14.13 4.91
C THR A 174 10.04 -13.37 3.88
N VAL A 175 9.03 -12.63 4.33
CA VAL A 175 8.09 -11.90 3.47
C VAL A 175 8.06 -10.43 3.88
N GLY A 176 8.36 -9.52 2.96
CA GLY A 176 8.35 -8.10 3.26
C GLY A 176 9.18 -7.24 2.31
N VAL A 177 9.43 -6.01 2.73
CA VAL A 177 10.22 -5.01 2.00
C VAL A 177 11.18 -4.29 2.93
N ALA A 178 12.33 -3.87 2.42
CA ALA A 178 13.36 -3.19 3.21
C ALA A 178 14.15 -2.16 2.41
N ALA A 179 14.65 -1.15 3.12
CA ALA A 179 15.46 -0.05 2.59
C ALA A 179 16.95 -0.39 2.45
N GLY A 180 17.40 -1.52 3.00
CA GLY A 180 18.80 -1.92 2.98
C GLY A 180 19.70 -1.17 3.98
N ASP A 181 19.13 -0.59 5.03
CA ASP A 181 19.84 0.17 6.06
C ASP A 181 19.73 -0.44 7.47
N ASP A 182 19.29 -1.69 7.56
CA ASP A 182 19.05 -2.44 8.80
C ASP A 182 17.97 -1.85 9.74
N VAL A 183 17.34 -0.74 9.37
CA VAL A 183 16.41 0.01 10.23
C VAL A 183 15.01 0.09 9.63
N ARG A 184 14.90 0.43 8.35
CA ARG A 184 13.61 0.66 7.67
C ARG A 184 13.20 -0.59 6.89
N TYR A 185 12.27 -1.35 7.44
CA TYR A 185 11.65 -2.49 6.77
C TYR A 185 10.21 -2.71 7.26
N THR A 186 9.42 -3.39 6.43
CA THR A 186 8.08 -3.89 6.78
C THR A 186 8.05 -5.39 6.52
N LEU A 187 7.73 -6.17 7.55
CA LEU A 187 7.37 -7.57 7.40
C LEU A 187 5.88 -7.67 7.09
N SER A 188 5.54 -8.55 6.15
CA SER A 188 4.16 -8.91 5.89
C SER A 188 3.57 -9.69 7.06
N VAL A 189 2.24 -9.67 7.22
CA VAL A 189 1.54 -10.61 8.11
C VAL A 189 1.75 -12.08 7.73
N TYR A 190 2.27 -12.34 6.53
CA TYR A 190 2.61 -13.67 6.00
C TYR A 190 4.04 -14.13 6.29
N ASP A 191 4.88 -13.27 6.88
CA ASP A 191 6.24 -13.63 7.28
C ASP A 191 6.26 -14.84 8.23
N GLY A 192 7.16 -15.79 7.97
CA GLY A 192 7.35 -16.97 8.81
C GLY A 192 6.23 -18.02 8.76
N LEU A 193 5.15 -17.82 7.98
CA LEU A 193 4.08 -18.81 7.86
C LEU A 193 4.53 -20.04 7.07
N ALA A 194 4.29 -21.22 7.66
CA ALA A 194 4.65 -22.50 7.03
C ALA A 194 3.80 -22.87 5.80
N THR A 195 2.66 -22.18 5.62
CA THR A 195 1.78 -22.32 4.47
C THR A 195 1.20 -20.97 4.06
N LEU A 196 1.22 -20.70 2.75
CA LEU A 196 0.59 -19.55 2.12
C LEU A 196 -0.46 -19.97 1.07
N THR A 197 -0.94 -21.22 1.14
CA THR A 197 -1.99 -21.70 0.25
C THR A 197 -3.30 -20.97 0.51
N GLY A 198 -3.87 -20.32 -0.52
CA GLY A 198 -5.20 -19.70 -0.45
C GLY A 198 -5.28 -18.45 0.42
N VAL A 199 -4.15 -17.89 0.83
CA VAL A 199 -4.13 -16.57 1.48
C VAL A 199 -4.51 -15.49 0.47
N ASN A 200 -5.04 -14.37 0.97
CA ASN A 200 -5.35 -13.24 0.12
C ASN A 200 -4.07 -12.63 -0.45
N SER A 201 -4.20 -11.90 -1.55
CA SER A 201 -3.14 -11.01 -2.02
C SER A 201 -3.06 -9.79 -1.10
N VAL A 202 -1.84 -9.29 -0.93
CA VAL A 202 -1.57 -8.08 -0.14
C VAL A 202 -0.94 -7.02 -1.01
N GLU A 203 -1.22 -5.76 -0.72
CA GLU A 203 -0.60 -4.61 -1.34
C GLU A 203 0.21 -3.85 -0.30
N LEU A 204 1.46 -3.56 -0.64
CA LEU A 204 2.38 -2.73 0.10
C LEU A 204 2.46 -1.38 -0.62
N GLN A 205 2.08 -0.33 0.09
CA GLN A 205 2.19 1.05 -0.38
C GLN A 205 3.12 1.83 0.56
N ARG A 206 3.93 2.72 0.02
CA ARG A 206 4.81 3.55 0.84
C ARG A 206 3.98 4.38 1.82
N SER A 207 4.46 4.47 3.06
CA SER A 207 3.93 5.33 4.10
C SER A 207 4.19 6.79 3.72
N GLU A 208 3.12 7.51 3.40
CA GLU A 208 3.21 8.88 2.95
C GLU A 208 1.99 9.71 3.35
N LEU A 209 2.22 11.00 3.51
CA LEU A 209 1.15 11.98 3.63
C LEU A 209 0.77 12.46 2.22
N PRO A 210 -0.50 12.87 2.02
CA PRO A 210 -0.89 13.51 0.77
C PRO A 210 0.01 14.73 0.49
N ALA A 211 0.40 14.91 -0.78
CA ALA A 211 1.25 16.02 -1.18
C ALA A 211 0.63 17.36 -0.75
N GLY A 212 1.36 18.18 0.02
CA GLY A 212 0.86 19.45 0.56
C GLY A 212 0.29 19.37 1.99
N ILE A 213 0.19 18.18 2.58
CA ILE A 213 -0.09 17.96 4.00
C ILE A 213 1.22 17.74 4.76
N VAL A 214 1.33 18.37 5.93
CA VAL A 214 2.50 18.30 6.80
C VAL A 214 2.07 17.81 8.19
N LEU A 215 2.91 16.95 8.79
CA LEU A 215 2.81 16.56 10.19
C LEU A 215 3.81 17.38 11.01
N ALA A 216 3.30 18.19 11.93
CA ALA A 216 4.12 18.87 12.93
C ALA A 216 4.52 17.92 14.06
N ALA A 217 5.62 18.24 14.74
CA ALA A 217 6.17 17.40 15.81
C ALA A 217 5.23 17.25 17.02
N ASP A 218 4.28 18.16 17.20
CA ASP A 218 3.25 18.11 18.25
C ASP A 218 2.02 17.25 17.87
N GLY A 219 2.03 16.65 16.68
CA GLY A 219 0.96 15.77 16.21
C GLY A 219 -0.14 16.48 15.44
N LEU A 220 0.07 17.75 15.04
CA LEU A 220 -0.87 18.47 14.17
C LEU A 220 -0.62 18.15 12.70
N LEU A 221 -1.64 17.63 12.03
CA LEU A 221 -1.70 17.53 10.57
C LEU A 221 -2.37 18.80 10.03
N SER A 222 -1.70 19.45 9.07
CA SER A 222 -2.27 20.62 8.39
C SER A 222 -1.68 20.83 6.99
N GLY A 223 -2.35 21.62 6.16
CA GLY A 223 -1.83 22.04 4.85
C GLY A 223 -2.92 22.17 3.81
N THR A 224 -2.55 22.14 2.53
CA THR A 224 -3.48 22.16 1.40
C THR A 224 -3.07 21.04 0.45
N PRO A 225 -3.83 19.93 0.37
CA PRO A 225 -3.42 18.80 -0.44
C PRO A 225 -3.52 19.18 -1.93
N THR A 226 -2.54 18.74 -2.70
CA THR A 226 -2.38 19.07 -4.13
C THR A 226 -2.65 17.89 -5.04
N GLN A 227 -2.92 16.72 -4.45
CA GLN A 227 -3.25 15.51 -5.18
C GLN A 227 -4.31 14.69 -4.43
N ALA A 228 -5.42 14.40 -5.12
CA ALA A 228 -6.45 13.50 -4.61
C ALA A 228 -5.95 12.05 -4.59
N GLY A 229 -6.47 11.24 -3.67
CA GLY A 229 -6.08 9.85 -3.54
C GLY A 229 -6.32 9.28 -2.15
N ARG A 230 -6.12 7.97 -2.02
CA ARG A 230 -6.10 7.27 -0.74
C ARG A 230 -4.65 7.07 -0.33
N TYR A 231 -4.32 7.57 0.85
CA TYR A 231 -2.99 7.54 1.41
C TYR A 231 -2.99 6.76 2.73
N ARG A 232 -1.86 6.14 3.04
CA ARG A 232 -1.62 5.46 4.31
C ARG A 232 -0.36 6.06 4.90
N ALA A 233 -0.47 6.66 6.08
CA ALA A 233 0.65 7.27 6.78
C ALA A 233 0.91 6.49 8.08
N MET A 234 2.04 5.81 8.18
CA MET A 234 2.50 5.23 9.43
C MET A 234 3.08 6.33 10.30
N ILE A 235 2.36 6.70 11.37
CA ILE A 235 2.83 7.71 12.32
C ILE A 235 3.39 7.02 13.54
N ARG A 236 4.59 7.42 13.95
CA ARG A 236 5.19 7.05 15.22
C ARG A 236 5.02 8.20 16.21
N VAL A 237 4.55 7.86 17.41
CA VAL A 237 4.49 8.76 18.55
C VAL A 237 5.54 8.32 19.57
N ARG A 238 6.23 9.28 20.18
CA ARG A 238 7.17 9.10 21.28
C ARG A 238 6.77 9.98 22.45
N ASP A 239 6.72 9.39 23.64
CA ASP A 239 6.40 10.10 24.88
C ASP A 239 7.67 10.59 25.61
N ALA A 240 7.51 11.35 26.69
CA ALA A 240 8.61 11.93 27.46
C ALA A 240 9.49 10.90 28.20
N LEU A 241 9.08 9.62 28.22
CA LEU A 241 9.85 8.50 28.77
C LEU A 241 10.48 7.65 27.66
N GLU A 242 10.58 8.19 26.45
CA GLU A 242 11.14 7.54 25.25
C GLU A 242 10.38 6.28 24.82
N ARG A 243 9.14 6.10 25.28
CA ARG A 243 8.29 4.99 24.83
C ARG A 243 7.66 5.37 23.51
N THR A 244 7.65 4.43 22.58
CA THR A 244 7.10 4.64 21.24
C THR A 244 5.94 3.73 20.95
N ASP A 245 4.98 4.24 20.19
CA ASP A 245 3.95 3.44 19.53
C ASP A 245 3.82 3.90 18.07
N SER A 246 3.31 3.05 17.19
CA SER A 246 3.15 3.37 15.76
C SER A 246 1.80 2.90 15.24
N ARG A 247 1.17 3.72 14.41
CA ARG A 247 -0.12 3.40 13.81
C ARG A 247 -0.22 3.92 12.39
N THR A 248 -0.73 3.07 11.50
CA THR A 248 -1.12 3.50 10.17
C THR A 248 -2.45 4.25 10.23
N LEU A 249 -2.44 5.49 9.74
CA LEU A 249 -3.60 6.33 9.60
C LEU A 249 -4.01 6.36 8.12
N PRO A 250 -5.25 5.98 7.77
CA PRO A 250 -5.77 6.26 6.44
C PRO A 250 -6.07 7.76 6.33
N LEU A 251 -5.69 8.36 5.20
CA LEU A 251 -6.10 9.70 4.80
C LEU A 251 -6.66 9.64 3.39
N TRP A 252 -7.89 10.12 3.21
CA TRP A 252 -8.49 10.24 1.90
C TRP A 252 -8.55 11.70 1.50
N ILE A 253 -7.95 12.03 0.36
CA ILE A 253 -8.12 13.32 -0.31
C ILE A 253 -9.08 13.15 -1.48
N ARG A 254 -10.21 13.83 -1.43
CA ARG A 254 -11.23 13.83 -2.49
C ARG A 254 -10.88 14.82 -3.59
N SER A 255 -11.22 14.48 -4.83
CA SER A 255 -11.04 15.37 -5.99
C SER A 255 -12.20 16.36 -6.19
N GLY A 256 -13.38 16.10 -5.62
CA GLY A 256 -14.58 16.95 -5.70
C GLY A 256 -14.77 17.83 -4.46
N VAL A 257 -15.65 18.84 -4.57
CA VAL A 257 -15.97 19.73 -3.46
C VAL A 257 -16.84 19.00 -2.42
N TYR A 258 -16.50 19.12 -1.14
CA TYR A 258 -17.23 18.44 -0.08
C TYR A 258 -18.63 19.05 0.02
N GLY A 259 -19.67 18.27 -0.28
CA GLY A 259 -21.05 18.78 -0.36
C GLY A 259 -21.50 19.23 -1.75
N ASP A 260 -20.61 19.27 -2.75
CA ASP A 260 -20.93 19.50 -4.17
C ASP A 260 -21.56 18.24 -4.76
N SER A 261 -22.85 18.17 -4.51
CA SER A 261 -23.70 17.01 -4.67
C SER A 261 -24.23 16.95 -6.11
N ASP A 262 -24.34 18.09 -6.80
CA ASP A 262 -24.71 18.13 -8.22
C ASP A 262 -23.51 18.23 -9.19
N GLY A 263 -22.30 18.43 -8.67
CA GLY A 263 -21.04 18.33 -9.39
C GLY A 263 -20.67 19.58 -10.20
N ASP A 264 -21.25 20.74 -9.86
CA ASP A 264 -21.03 22.00 -10.58
C ASP A 264 -19.78 22.77 -10.12
N GLY A 265 -19.16 22.32 -9.03
CA GLY A 265 -17.88 22.80 -8.54
C GLY A 265 -17.95 23.80 -7.39
N ASP A 266 -19.12 24.08 -6.82
CA ASP A 266 -19.25 24.76 -5.54
C ASP A 266 -20.16 24.02 -4.55
N CYS A 267 -20.34 24.57 -3.34
CA CYS A 267 -21.25 23.97 -2.34
C CYS A 267 -22.29 25.01 -1.93
N ASP A 268 -23.51 24.85 -2.45
CA ASP A 268 -24.60 25.83 -2.38
C ASP A 268 -26.01 25.20 -2.23
N LEU A 269 -27.06 25.99 -2.48
CA LEU A 269 -28.45 25.57 -2.28
C LEU A 269 -28.91 24.51 -3.29
N ASP A 270 -28.30 24.46 -4.46
CA ASP A 270 -28.63 23.51 -5.51
C ASP A 270 -28.17 22.09 -5.10
N ASP A 271 -27.15 21.96 -4.25
CA ASP A 271 -26.74 20.70 -3.63
C ASP A 271 -27.77 20.15 -2.63
N LEU A 272 -28.39 21.01 -1.83
CA LEU A 272 -29.46 20.61 -0.91
C LEU A 272 -30.66 20.06 -1.67
N LEU A 273 -30.97 20.67 -2.83
CA LEU A 273 -32.02 20.21 -3.72
C LEU A 273 -31.65 18.87 -4.35
N ALA A 274 -30.41 18.70 -4.79
CA ALA A 274 -29.91 17.44 -5.35
C ALA A 274 -29.93 16.29 -4.31
N LEU A 275 -29.52 16.55 -3.06
CA LEU A 275 -29.59 15.58 -1.96
C LEU A 275 -31.05 15.15 -1.68
N LEU A 276 -31.98 16.11 -1.65
CA LEU A 276 -33.40 15.82 -1.41
C LEU A 276 -34.01 14.97 -2.53
N VAL A 277 -33.57 15.18 -3.78
CA VAL A 277 -33.98 14.38 -4.93
C VAL A 277 -33.51 12.93 -4.79
N CYS A 278 -32.27 12.67 -4.36
CA CYS A 278 -31.79 11.31 -4.11
C CYS A 278 -32.52 10.63 -2.93
N TRP A 279 -32.86 11.35 -1.85
CA TRP A 279 -33.67 10.79 -0.75
C TRP A 279 -35.09 10.42 -1.15
N ALA A 280 -35.68 11.13 -2.10
CA ALA A 280 -37.04 10.87 -2.56
C ALA A 280 -37.12 9.68 -3.55
N MET A 281 -35.99 9.12 -4.00
CA MET A 281 -35.97 7.98 -4.92
C MET A 281 -36.33 6.66 -4.21
N PRO A 282 -37.21 5.83 -4.79
CA PRO A 282 -37.57 4.52 -4.23
C PRO A 282 -36.38 3.54 -4.12
N ALA A 283 -35.33 3.76 -4.90
CA ALA A 283 -34.07 3.02 -4.89
C ALA A 283 -32.95 3.95 -5.42
N PRO A 284 -32.21 4.66 -4.55
CA PRO A 284 -31.03 5.40 -4.98
C PRO A 284 -30.03 4.41 -5.60
N ASP A 285 -29.52 4.74 -6.78
CA ASP A 285 -28.50 3.94 -7.44
C ASP A 285 -27.10 4.19 -6.83
N ALA A 286 -26.09 3.47 -7.32
CA ALA A 286 -24.72 3.62 -6.85
C ALA A 286 -24.16 5.04 -7.08
N SER A 287 -24.65 5.76 -8.10
CA SER A 287 -24.30 7.17 -8.33
C SER A 287 -24.83 8.10 -7.24
N CYS A 288 -26.03 7.84 -6.69
CA CYS A 288 -26.52 8.60 -5.52
C CYS A 288 -25.64 8.33 -4.27
N LEU A 289 -25.15 7.11 -4.05
CA LEU A 289 -24.32 6.81 -2.87
C LEU A 289 -22.94 7.48 -2.93
N ASP A 290 -22.25 7.40 -4.07
CA ASP A 290 -20.91 7.98 -4.21
C ASP A 290 -20.90 9.52 -4.25
N ALA A 291 -21.98 10.14 -4.76
CA ALA A 291 -22.08 11.61 -4.84
C ALA A 291 -22.65 12.26 -3.57
N PHE A 292 -23.51 11.57 -2.80
CA PHE A 292 -24.31 12.20 -1.74
C PHE A 292 -24.10 11.63 -0.33
N ASP A 293 -23.26 10.60 -0.14
CA ASP A 293 -22.77 10.20 1.19
C ASP A 293 -21.68 11.17 1.68
N VAL A 294 -22.11 12.40 1.97
CA VAL A 294 -21.25 13.53 2.31
C VAL A 294 -20.43 13.22 3.56
N ASN A 295 -20.97 12.52 4.56
CA ASN A 295 -20.20 12.18 5.77
C ASN A 295 -19.40 10.87 5.64
N SER A 296 -19.64 10.09 4.59
CA SER A 296 -18.97 8.82 4.27
C SER A 296 -19.14 7.72 5.33
N ASP A 297 -20.33 7.65 5.92
CA ASP A 297 -20.75 6.58 6.83
C ASP A 297 -21.39 5.38 6.12
N GLY A 298 -21.45 5.41 4.79
CA GLY A 298 -22.03 4.36 3.95
C GLY A 298 -23.54 4.45 3.82
N ALA A 299 -24.17 5.53 4.28
CA ALA A 299 -25.61 5.71 4.23
C ALA A 299 -26.01 7.17 3.97
N ILE A 300 -26.79 7.41 2.92
CA ILE A 300 -27.41 8.73 2.71
C ILE A 300 -28.57 8.90 3.70
N ASN A 301 -28.40 9.75 4.72
CA ASN A 301 -29.32 9.94 5.84
C ASN A 301 -29.30 11.39 6.37
N VAL A 302 -30.11 11.73 7.38
CA VAL A 302 -30.23 13.12 7.85
C VAL A 302 -28.90 13.75 8.33
N ARG A 303 -27.86 12.95 8.57
CA ARG A 303 -26.52 13.44 8.95
C ARG A 303 -25.81 14.13 7.78
N GLU A 304 -26.14 13.76 6.54
CA GLU A 304 -25.62 14.41 5.32
C GLU A 304 -26.03 15.88 5.31
N LEU A 305 -27.24 16.21 5.78
CA LEU A 305 -27.72 17.59 5.86
C LEU A 305 -26.85 18.45 6.78
N ALA A 306 -26.44 17.89 7.92
CA ALA A 306 -25.56 18.58 8.86
C ALA A 306 -24.15 18.76 8.29
N ALA A 307 -23.67 17.78 7.51
CA ALA A 307 -22.38 17.85 6.83
C ALA A 307 -22.39 18.90 5.71
N LEU A 308 -23.45 18.94 4.88
CA LEU A 308 -23.69 19.96 3.86
C LEU A 308 -23.79 21.36 4.48
N GLN A 309 -24.62 21.53 5.51
CA GLN A 309 -24.78 22.83 6.17
C GLN A 309 -23.47 23.38 6.78
N ALA A 310 -22.55 22.49 7.17
CA ALA A 310 -21.22 22.88 7.62
C ALA A 310 -20.26 23.23 6.46
N ALA A 311 -20.53 22.75 5.24
CA ALA A 311 -19.75 22.97 4.03
C ALA A 311 -20.19 24.20 3.21
N PHE A 312 -21.42 24.71 3.44
CA PHE A 312 -21.91 25.94 2.82
C PHE A 312 -20.94 27.12 3.01
N THR A 313 -20.45 27.67 1.91
CA THR A 313 -19.64 28.90 1.92
C THR A 313 -20.39 30.12 1.36
N GLY A 314 -21.63 29.95 0.91
CA GLY A 314 -22.50 31.01 0.42
C GLY A 314 -23.14 31.87 1.51
N PRO A 315 -23.62 33.08 1.18
CA PRO A 315 -24.25 33.98 2.15
C PRO A 315 -25.53 33.36 2.72
N VAL A 316 -25.59 33.22 4.05
CA VAL A 316 -26.81 32.87 4.78
C VAL A 316 -27.80 34.03 4.62
N PRO A 317 -29.04 33.79 4.12
CA PRO A 317 -30.06 34.83 4.03
C PRO A 317 -30.54 35.35 5.39
#